data_AF-A0A5N6JMG3-F1
#
_entry.id   AF-A0A5N6JMG3-F1
#
_cell.length_a   1.000
_cell.length_b   1.000
_cell.length_c   1.000
_cell.angle_alpha   90.00
_cell.angle_beta   90.00
_cell.angle_gamma   90.00
#
_symmetry.space_group_name_H-M   'P 1'
#
loop_
_entity.id
_entity.type
_entity.pdbx_description
1 polymer ?
#
loop_
_entity_poly.entity_id
_entity_poly.type
_entity_poly.pdbx_seq_one_letter_code
_entity_poly.pdbx_strand_id
1 'polypeptide(L)'
;MDTSSPLSLAKTILPKVPMIGKTVLSHTLGLSPNSTHWDLKTELTVAMLRSFTHSTPNSISQTQAATLRDPGIKGKLWISKVTLSTPTEDDIRQKLFHAIEDMKPDGTPKHAFEEPDLLPIEAEWTGYRAGATKDSKRLHIPEAQQYTEMMKEVHTPTTVIYMHGGVHWLLDPAAYRIPLSKLAHLTGGRVLSLRYRLAPQNPFPAALLDCLVAYLNLLFPPPNALHSAILPNNIILSGDSAGGNLALSLSLLLLHLRKTNTPITWNGNAHLVPLPAGLALTPPGPTYSAPPPPHPQPQKQITSPHRPLPRNPHRPSPLPPSGLRAHPAQASTVKRPS
;
A
#
# COMPACT_ATOMS: atom_id res chain seq x y z
N MET A 1 -12.28 10.41 12.85
CA MET A 1 -13.24 10.67 13.94
C MET A 1 -12.95 9.66 15.04
N ASP A 2 -12.79 10.11 16.28
CA ASP A 2 -12.52 9.21 17.40
C ASP A 2 -13.80 8.39 17.68
N THR A 3 -13.92 7.20 17.10
CA THR A 3 -15.10 6.32 17.21
C THR A 3 -15.20 5.63 18.58
N SER A 4 -14.27 5.94 19.50
CA SER A 4 -14.19 5.30 20.81
C SER A 4 -15.11 5.92 21.87
N SER A 5 -15.70 7.10 21.58
CA SER A 5 -16.66 7.75 22.49
C SER A 5 -18.10 7.35 22.13
N PRO A 6 -18.94 6.90 23.09
CA PRO A 6 -20.35 6.59 22.87
C PRO A 6 -21.12 7.75 22.20
N LEU A 7 -20.74 8.99 22.53
CA LEU A 7 -21.30 10.21 21.96
C LEU A 7 -20.94 10.42 20.49
N SER A 8 -19.74 10.00 20.06
CA SER A 8 -19.31 10.08 18.65
C SER A 8 -20.04 9.06 17.77
N LEU A 9 -20.24 7.86 18.32
CA LEU A 9 -20.99 6.77 17.68
C LEU A 9 -22.46 7.16 17.55
N ALA A 10 -23.04 7.71 18.63
CA ALA A 10 -24.39 8.25 18.63
C ALA A 10 -24.55 9.36 17.58
N LYS A 11 -23.65 10.34 17.51
CA LYS A 11 -23.70 11.41 16.48
C LYS A 11 -23.64 10.88 15.04
N THR A 12 -22.96 9.76 14.81
CA THR A 12 -22.82 9.16 13.48
C THR A 12 -24.01 8.28 13.11
N ILE A 13 -24.62 7.60 14.09
CA ILE A 13 -25.74 6.68 13.90
C ILE A 13 -27.09 7.41 13.92
N LEU A 14 -27.26 8.41 14.79
CA LEU A 14 -28.51 9.16 14.98
C LEU A 14 -29.11 9.70 13.67
N PRO A 15 -28.36 10.37 12.76
CA PRO A 15 -28.91 10.82 11.48
C PRO A 15 -29.28 9.66 10.53
N LYS A 16 -28.81 8.44 10.79
CA LYS A 16 -29.08 7.24 9.98
C LYS A 16 -30.22 6.39 10.54
N VAL A 17 -30.75 6.69 11.73
CA VAL A 17 -31.89 5.99 12.35
C VAL A 17 -33.13 5.95 11.42
N PRO A 18 -33.50 7.03 10.70
CA PRO A 18 -34.63 6.96 9.77
C PRO A 18 -34.42 5.97 8.61
N MET A 19 -33.19 5.89 8.09
CA MET A 19 -32.83 4.94 7.02
C MET A 19 -32.84 3.49 7.55
N ILE A 20 -32.29 3.27 8.73
CA ILE A 20 -32.32 1.96 9.43
C ILE A 20 -33.77 1.52 9.63
N GLY A 21 -34.62 2.39 10.19
CA GLY A 21 -36.04 2.10 10.43
C GLY A 21 -36.80 1.80 9.13
N LYS A 22 -36.55 2.58 8.06
CA LYS A 22 -37.14 2.34 6.73
C LYS A 22 -36.71 0.99 6.16
N THR A 23 -35.43 0.63 6.29
CA THR A 23 -34.89 -0.63 5.78
C THR A 23 -35.50 -1.83 6.50
N VAL A 24 -35.57 -1.76 7.83
CA VAL A 24 -36.23 -2.79 8.65
C VAL A 24 -37.69 -2.94 8.27
N LEU A 25 -38.46 -1.84 8.23
CA LEU A 25 -39.88 -1.88 7.91
C LEU A 25 -40.15 -2.39 6.49
N SER A 26 -39.34 -1.98 5.51
CA SER A 26 -39.52 -2.39 4.12
C SER A 26 -39.16 -3.87 3.92
N HIS A 27 -38.15 -4.37 4.63
CA HIS A 27 -37.74 -5.77 4.58
C HIS A 27 -38.77 -6.68 5.27
N THR A 28 -39.23 -6.30 6.48
CA THR A 28 -40.20 -7.10 7.24
C THR A 28 -41.58 -7.15 6.58
N LEU A 29 -41.97 -6.11 5.84
CA LEU A 29 -43.21 -6.07 5.07
C LEU A 29 -43.09 -6.68 3.66
N GLY A 30 -41.92 -7.22 3.28
CA GLY A 30 -41.69 -7.79 1.95
C GLY A 30 -41.70 -6.78 0.80
N LEU A 31 -41.61 -5.49 1.12
CA LEU A 31 -41.63 -4.38 0.16
C LEU A 31 -40.26 -4.07 -0.41
N SER A 32 -39.19 -4.60 0.20
CA SER A 32 -37.84 -4.50 -0.35
C SER A 32 -37.65 -5.54 -1.46
N PRO A 33 -37.08 -5.15 -2.63
CA PRO A 33 -36.80 -6.09 -3.74
C PRO A 33 -35.87 -7.24 -3.35
N ASN A 34 -35.13 -7.10 -2.26
CA ASN A 34 -34.16 -8.08 -1.77
C ASN A 34 -34.70 -8.90 -0.59
N SER A 35 -35.91 -8.61 -0.09
CA SER A 35 -36.48 -9.26 1.09
C SER A 35 -36.67 -10.77 0.94
N THR A 36 -36.83 -11.24 -0.29
CA THR A 36 -36.93 -12.67 -0.65
C THR A 36 -35.58 -13.35 -0.84
N HIS A 37 -34.49 -12.57 -0.97
CA HIS A 37 -33.16 -13.07 -1.31
C HIS A 37 -32.15 -12.94 -0.16
N TRP A 38 -32.27 -11.90 0.67
CA TRP A 38 -31.34 -11.56 1.74
C TRP A 38 -32.02 -11.56 3.09
N ASP A 39 -31.28 -11.96 4.13
CA ASP A 39 -31.72 -11.75 5.50
C ASP A 39 -31.63 -10.27 5.90
N LEU A 40 -32.41 -9.89 6.91
CA LEU A 40 -32.47 -8.51 7.40
C LEU A 40 -31.09 -8.00 7.82
N LYS A 41 -30.25 -8.88 8.38
CA LYS A 41 -28.90 -8.54 8.84
C LYS A 41 -27.99 -8.13 7.68
N THR A 42 -28.01 -8.87 6.58
CA THR A 42 -27.24 -8.58 5.37
C THR A 42 -27.75 -7.31 4.71
N GLU A 43 -29.07 -7.15 4.60
CA GLU A 43 -29.65 -5.94 4.01
C GLU A 43 -29.31 -4.69 4.82
N LEU A 44 -29.40 -4.75 6.15
CA LEU A 44 -29.02 -3.65 7.02
C LEU A 44 -27.52 -3.36 6.96
N THR A 45 -26.68 -4.39 6.86
CA THR A 45 -25.22 -4.23 6.72
C THR A 45 -24.88 -3.52 5.41
N VAL A 46 -25.48 -3.93 4.30
CA VAL A 46 -25.27 -3.31 2.98
C VAL A 46 -25.83 -1.88 2.94
N ALA A 47 -27.02 -1.65 3.51
CA ALA A 47 -27.61 -0.31 3.59
C ALA A 47 -26.74 0.62 4.45
N MET A 48 -26.19 0.12 5.56
CA MET A 48 -25.26 0.85 6.39
C MET A 48 -23.97 1.16 5.61
N LEU A 49 -23.38 0.20 4.89
CA LEU A 49 -22.21 0.42 4.03
C LEU A 49 -22.50 1.47 2.94
N ARG A 50 -23.62 1.37 2.22
CA ARG A 50 -24.03 2.34 1.19
C ARG A 50 -24.29 3.74 1.74
N SER A 51 -24.75 3.83 2.98
CA SER A 51 -24.93 5.14 3.63
C SER A 51 -23.62 5.86 3.90
N PHE A 52 -22.48 5.16 3.87
CA PHE A 52 -21.15 5.79 3.91
C PHE A 52 -20.65 6.18 2.50
N THR A 53 -21.25 5.63 1.43
CA THR A 53 -20.87 5.94 0.05
C THR A 53 -21.74 7.05 -0.57
N HIS A 54 -22.96 7.28 -0.06
CA HIS A 54 -23.89 8.33 -0.53
C HIS A 54 -23.96 9.56 0.39
N SER A 55 -22.82 9.97 0.94
CA SER A 55 -22.71 11.25 1.66
C SER A 55 -22.44 12.39 0.68
N THR A 56 -22.75 13.64 1.03
CA THR A 56 -22.25 14.82 0.29
C THR A 56 -20.74 14.68 0.09
N PRO A 57 -20.20 14.84 -1.14
CA PRO A 57 -18.78 14.67 -1.36
C PRO A 57 -18.00 15.67 -0.51
N ASN A 58 -17.16 15.18 0.40
CA ASN A 58 -16.16 16.03 1.07
C ASN A 58 -15.06 16.34 0.06
N SER A 59 -14.36 17.47 0.24
CA SER A 59 -13.16 17.71 -0.57
C SER A 59 -12.10 16.63 -0.29
N ILE A 60 -11.22 16.38 -1.26
CA ILE A 60 -10.08 15.47 -1.09
C ILE A 60 -9.28 15.87 0.14
N SER A 61 -8.98 17.17 0.30
CA SER A 61 -8.23 17.70 1.43
C SER A 61 -8.93 17.45 2.78
N GLN A 62 -10.26 17.61 2.85
CA GLN A 62 -11.02 17.32 4.08
C GLN A 62 -10.98 15.83 4.43
N THR A 63 -11.14 14.96 3.43
CA THR A 63 -11.10 13.51 3.63
C THR A 63 -9.70 13.06 4.05
N GLN A 64 -8.66 13.53 3.36
CA GLN A 64 -7.27 13.28 3.70
C GLN A 64 -6.97 13.73 5.14
N ALA A 65 -7.27 14.98 5.50
CA ALA A 65 -7.06 15.50 6.86
C ALA A 65 -7.82 14.70 7.94
N ALA A 66 -9.00 14.18 7.62
CA ALA A 66 -9.74 13.33 8.56
C ALA A 66 -9.07 11.96 8.77
N THR A 67 -8.44 11.41 7.74
CA THR A 67 -7.71 10.12 7.81
C THR A 67 -6.31 10.22 8.39
N LEU A 68 -5.68 11.40 8.34
CA LEU A 68 -4.35 11.66 8.91
C LEU A 68 -4.35 11.89 10.42
N ARG A 69 -5.52 11.85 11.08
CA ARG A 69 -5.61 12.10 12.52
C ARG A 69 -4.90 10.99 13.30
N ASP A 70 -3.90 11.39 14.09
CA ASP A 70 -3.20 10.49 15.01
C ASP A 70 -4.12 10.12 16.19
N PRO A 71 -4.51 8.83 16.36
CA PRO A 71 -5.37 8.40 17.46
C PRO A 71 -4.63 8.31 18.81
N GLY A 72 -3.35 8.69 18.86
CA GLY A 72 -2.47 8.57 20.01
C GLY A 72 -1.77 7.21 20.07
N ILE A 73 -0.83 7.11 21.02
CA ILE A 73 -0.01 5.92 21.23
C ILE A 73 -0.40 5.33 22.59
N LYS A 74 -0.97 4.12 22.55
CA LYS A 74 -1.40 3.39 23.75
C LYS A 74 -1.21 1.89 23.57
N GLY A 75 -1.03 1.19 24.68
CA GLY A 75 -0.94 -0.26 24.70
C GLY A 75 0.49 -0.77 24.58
N LYS A 76 0.63 -1.94 23.96
CA LYS A 76 1.89 -2.69 23.81
C LYS A 76 2.78 -2.17 22.68
N LEU A 77 2.90 -0.85 22.59
CA LEU A 77 3.56 -0.17 21.49
C LEU A 77 4.81 0.54 22.00
N TRP A 78 5.95 0.24 21.38
CA TRP A 78 7.04 1.20 21.29
C TRP A 78 6.87 1.98 20.00
N ILE A 79 6.88 3.31 20.09
CA ILE A 79 6.87 4.22 18.94
C ILE A 79 7.94 5.27 19.18
N SER A 80 8.92 5.31 18.27
CA SER A 80 9.90 6.40 18.17
C SER A 80 9.71 7.13 16.83
N LYS A 81 9.29 8.39 16.90
CA LYS A 81 9.11 9.24 15.72
C LYS A 81 10.47 9.74 15.26
N VAL A 82 10.75 9.68 13.96
CA VAL A 82 12.03 10.06 13.36
C VAL A 82 11.81 10.85 12.07
N THR A 83 12.73 11.75 11.77
CA THR A 83 12.83 12.38 10.45
C THR A 83 14.11 11.87 9.79
N LEU A 84 13.96 11.18 8.67
CA LEU A 84 15.07 10.70 7.85
C LEU A 84 15.58 11.85 6.99
N SER A 85 16.86 12.16 7.10
CA SER A 85 17.48 13.23 6.33
C SER A 85 17.66 12.84 4.87
N THR A 86 17.76 13.85 4.02
CA THR A 86 18.15 13.68 2.63
C THR A 86 19.60 14.10 2.42
N PRO A 87 20.30 13.53 1.43
CA PRO A 87 21.61 14.01 1.02
C PRO A 87 21.48 15.42 0.43
N THR A 88 22.62 16.12 0.32
CA THR A 88 22.70 17.43 -0.32
C THR A 88 22.68 17.34 -1.85
N GLU A 89 23.17 16.23 -2.38
CA GLU A 89 23.22 15.95 -3.81
C GLU A 89 21.86 15.53 -4.38
N ASP A 90 21.62 15.91 -5.63
CA ASP A 90 20.38 15.59 -6.36
C ASP A 90 20.44 14.24 -7.10
N ASP A 91 21.55 13.51 -7.00
CA ASP A 91 21.82 12.31 -7.83
C ASP A 91 20.72 11.25 -7.67
N ILE A 92 20.19 11.05 -6.45
CA ILE A 92 19.08 10.13 -6.19
C ILE A 92 17.82 10.46 -7.02
N ARG A 93 17.48 11.75 -7.17
CA ARG A 93 16.32 12.19 -7.97
C ARG A 93 16.57 11.90 -9.43
N GLN A 94 17.75 12.29 -9.93
CA GLN A 94 18.12 12.07 -11.32
C GLN A 94 18.14 10.58 -11.68
N LYS A 95 18.68 9.71 -10.82
CA LYS A 95 18.66 8.25 -11.04
C LYS A 95 17.25 7.67 -11.02
N LEU A 96 16.37 8.17 -10.14
CA LEU A 96 14.97 7.76 -10.12
C LEU A 96 14.27 8.15 -11.43
N PHE A 97 14.41 9.40 -11.88
CA PHE A 97 13.74 9.89 -13.09
C PHE A 97 14.23 9.16 -14.33
N HIS A 98 15.54 8.94 -14.44
CA HIS A 98 16.11 8.14 -15.52
C HIS A 98 15.56 6.71 -15.53
N ALA A 99 15.50 6.05 -14.36
CA ALA A 99 14.95 4.70 -14.28
C ALA A 99 13.46 4.64 -14.64
N ILE A 100 12.67 5.67 -14.30
CA ILE A 100 11.26 5.75 -14.71
C ILE A 100 11.17 5.90 -16.23
N GLU A 101 11.98 6.76 -16.84
CA GLU A 101 12.00 6.96 -18.29
C GLU A 101 12.45 5.70 -19.04
N ASP A 102 13.39 4.94 -18.48
CA ASP A 102 13.87 3.67 -19.05
C ASP A 102 12.83 2.54 -18.96
N MET A 103 12.01 2.55 -17.91
CA MET A 103 11.02 1.48 -17.63
C MET A 103 9.62 1.79 -18.15
N LYS A 104 9.36 3.00 -18.67
CA LYS A 104 8.03 3.38 -19.11
C LYS A 104 7.58 2.56 -20.34
N PRO A 105 6.27 2.27 -20.48
CA PRO A 105 5.75 1.63 -21.68
C PRO A 105 5.97 2.47 -22.94
N ASP A 106 6.18 1.80 -24.07
CA ASP A 106 6.26 2.43 -25.39
C ASP A 106 5.03 3.32 -25.65
N GLY A 107 5.27 4.51 -26.20
CA GLY A 107 4.22 5.50 -26.46
C GLY A 107 3.84 6.37 -25.26
N THR A 108 4.39 6.13 -24.07
CA THR A 108 4.25 7.06 -22.94
C THR A 108 5.03 8.35 -23.23
N PRO A 109 4.43 9.55 -23.06
CA PRO A 109 5.14 10.82 -23.24
C PRO A 109 6.44 10.88 -22.41
N LYS A 110 7.44 11.60 -22.91
CA LYS A 110 8.63 11.93 -22.10
C LYS A 110 8.23 12.88 -20.97
N HIS A 111 8.77 12.67 -19.78
CA HIS A 111 8.48 13.47 -18.58
C HIS A 111 6.98 13.56 -18.30
N ALA A 112 6.30 12.40 -18.30
CA ALA A 112 4.86 12.31 -18.01
C ALA A 112 4.53 12.51 -16.52
N PHE A 113 5.45 13.05 -15.73
CA PHE A 113 5.34 13.26 -14.29
C PHE A 113 6.04 14.56 -13.89
N GLU A 114 5.60 15.14 -12.78
CA GLU A 114 6.27 16.27 -12.15
C GLU A 114 7.50 15.76 -11.39
N GLU A 115 8.63 16.48 -11.43
CA GLU A 115 9.86 16.10 -10.75
C GLU A 115 9.85 16.59 -9.28
N PRO A 116 9.46 15.76 -8.30
CA PRO A 116 9.27 16.21 -6.92
C PRO A 116 10.59 16.62 -6.29
N ASP A 117 10.55 17.60 -5.38
CA ASP A 117 11.71 17.98 -4.58
C ASP A 117 12.18 16.86 -3.65
N LEU A 118 13.47 16.88 -3.32
CA LEU A 118 14.08 16.00 -2.33
C LEU A 118 13.86 16.59 -0.94
N LEU A 119 13.02 15.96 -0.13
CA LEU A 119 12.63 16.46 1.19
C LEU A 119 12.87 15.40 2.28
N PRO A 120 13.21 15.81 3.52
CA PRO A 120 13.26 14.91 4.66
C PRO A 120 11.92 14.20 4.89
N ILE A 121 11.99 12.96 5.38
CA ILE A 121 10.83 12.07 5.47
C ILE A 121 10.54 11.73 6.91
N GLU A 122 9.33 12.00 7.34
CA GLU A 122 8.87 11.54 8.64
C GLU A 122 8.57 10.03 8.62
N ALA A 123 8.92 9.34 9.68
CA ALA A 123 8.67 7.93 9.85
C ALA A 123 8.49 7.58 11.33
N GLU A 124 7.99 6.38 11.59
CA GLU A 124 7.88 5.85 12.94
C GLU A 124 8.58 4.49 13.05
N TRP A 125 9.57 4.41 13.93
CA TRP A 125 10.06 3.13 14.41
C TRP A 125 9.00 2.53 15.34
N THR A 126 8.54 1.34 15.00
CA THR A 126 7.53 0.58 15.75
C THR A 126 8.14 -0.72 16.26
N GLY A 127 7.95 -0.95 17.56
CA GLY A 127 8.31 -2.19 18.23
C GLY A 127 7.19 -2.69 19.15
N TYR A 128 7.35 -3.93 19.63
CA TYR A 128 6.45 -4.50 20.63
C TYR A 128 6.96 -4.20 22.03
N ARG A 129 6.09 -3.71 22.91
CA ARG A 129 6.42 -3.41 24.31
C ARG A 129 5.82 -4.49 25.21
N ALA A 130 6.62 -5.48 25.55
CA ALA A 130 6.19 -6.69 26.27
C ALA A 130 5.68 -6.38 27.67
N GLY A 131 6.34 -5.46 28.39
CA GLY A 131 5.97 -5.06 29.75
C GLY A 131 4.72 -4.17 29.86
N ALA A 132 4.13 -3.75 28.73
CA ALA A 132 2.94 -2.91 28.73
C ALA A 132 1.64 -3.73 28.71
N THR A 133 0.59 -3.16 29.28
CA THR A 133 -0.80 -3.62 29.16
C THR A 133 -1.51 -2.89 28.01
N LYS A 134 -2.71 -3.33 27.63
CA LYS A 134 -3.53 -2.67 26.59
C LYS A 134 -3.86 -1.19 26.90
N ASP A 135 -3.88 -0.84 28.18
CA ASP A 135 -4.23 0.50 28.69
C ASP A 135 -2.99 1.32 29.09
N SER A 136 -1.79 0.76 28.91
CA SER A 136 -0.55 1.47 29.20
C SER A 136 -0.43 2.72 28.33
N LYS A 137 -0.13 3.84 28.98
CA LYS A 137 0.13 5.12 28.31
C LYS A 137 1.52 5.12 27.67
N ARG A 138 1.70 5.95 26.64
CA ARG A 138 3.02 6.26 26.09
C ARG A 138 3.91 6.83 27.20
N LEU A 139 5.18 6.43 27.21
CA LEU A 139 6.18 7.09 28.05
C LEU A 139 6.47 8.49 27.49
N HIS A 140 6.57 9.49 28.36
CA HIS A 140 6.92 10.87 27.96
C HIS A 140 8.43 11.06 28.06
N ILE A 141 9.17 10.36 27.21
CA ILE A 141 10.64 10.41 27.10
C ILE A 141 11.05 10.82 25.68
N PRO A 142 12.26 11.37 25.47
CA PRO A 142 12.76 11.77 24.16
C PRO A 142 12.70 10.63 23.13
N GLU A 143 12.47 10.95 21.85
CA GLU A 143 12.30 9.93 20.79
C GLU A 143 13.54 9.02 20.62
N ALA A 144 14.75 9.55 20.81
CA ALA A 144 15.97 8.76 20.81
C ALA A 144 16.01 7.74 21.98
N GLN A 145 15.47 8.13 23.14
CA GLN A 145 15.35 7.23 24.29
C GLN A 145 14.25 6.18 24.06
N GLN A 146 13.13 6.56 23.42
CA GLN A 146 12.11 5.59 22.98
C GLN A 146 12.73 4.52 22.07
N TYR A 147 13.54 4.93 21.10
CA TYR A 147 14.22 4.02 20.19
C TYR A 147 15.18 3.10 20.95
N THR A 148 15.99 3.67 21.85
CA THR A 148 16.96 2.89 22.65
C THR A 148 16.28 1.85 23.54
N GLU A 149 15.20 2.21 24.24
CA GLU A 149 14.46 1.26 25.07
C GLU A 149 13.74 0.20 24.23
N MET A 150 13.15 0.59 23.09
CA MET A 150 12.56 -0.34 22.13
C MET A 150 13.58 -1.38 21.67
N MET A 151 14.79 -0.95 21.32
CA MET A 151 15.84 -1.82 20.81
C MET A 151 16.31 -2.89 21.81
N LYS A 152 16.08 -2.70 23.12
CA LYS A 152 16.34 -3.75 24.14
C LYS A 152 15.39 -4.94 24.03
N GLU A 153 14.21 -4.74 23.43
CA GLU A 153 13.20 -5.78 23.20
C GLU A 153 13.25 -6.34 21.75
N VAL A 154 14.20 -5.88 20.93
CA VAL A 154 14.44 -6.42 19.59
C VAL A 154 15.42 -7.59 19.68
N HIS A 155 15.05 -8.74 19.14
CA HIS A 155 15.80 -9.99 19.26
C HIS A 155 16.38 -10.48 17.93
N THR A 156 15.87 -9.99 16.80
CA THR A 156 16.38 -10.30 15.47
C THR A 156 16.82 -9.02 14.76
N PRO A 157 17.81 -9.09 13.83
CA PRO A 157 18.22 -7.90 13.10
C PRO A 157 17.20 -7.45 12.05
N THR A 158 16.13 -8.24 11.84
CA THR A 158 15.07 -8.00 10.87
C THR A 158 14.47 -6.61 11.03
N THR A 159 14.48 -5.86 9.94
CA THR A 159 13.91 -4.53 9.83
C THR A 159 12.93 -4.49 8.67
N VAL A 160 11.66 -4.25 8.97
CA VAL A 160 10.62 -4.11 7.94
C VAL A 160 10.45 -2.64 7.60
N ILE A 161 10.62 -2.25 6.34
CA ILE A 161 10.13 -0.96 5.85
C ILE A 161 8.66 -1.15 5.47
N TYR A 162 7.76 -0.46 6.16
CA TYR A 162 6.33 -0.57 5.91
C TYR A 162 5.78 0.67 5.22
N MET A 163 5.20 0.46 4.04
CA MET A 163 4.47 1.46 3.27
C MET A 163 2.97 1.22 3.49
N HIS A 164 2.29 2.20 4.08
CA HIS A 164 0.86 2.07 4.38
C HIS A 164 -0.02 2.08 3.12
N GLY A 165 -1.23 1.55 3.22
CA GLY A 165 -2.26 1.67 2.19
C GLY A 165 -2.90 3.06 2.14
N GLY A 166 -4.10 3.15 1.54
CA GLY A 166 -4.82 4.43 1.44
C GLY A 166 -4.73 5.10 0.09
N VAL A 167 -4.68 4.31 -0.99
CA VAL A 167 -4.83 4.77 -2.39
C VAL A 167 -3.93 5.96 -2.76
N HIS A 168 -2.74 6.05 -2.14
CA HIS A 168 -1.74 7.12 -2.29
C HIS A 168 -2.16 8.53 -1.83
N TRP A 169 -3.36 8.72 -1.27
CA TRP A 169 -3.83 10.02 -0.81
C TRP A 169 -4.51 10.02 0.56
N LEU A 170 -4.60 8.87 1.23
CA LEU A 170 -5.22 8.68 2.55
C LEU A 170 -4.27 7.97 3.50
N LEU A 171 -4.63 8.02 4.79
CA LEU A 171 -4.01 7.28 5.89
C LEU A 171 -2.56 7.72 6.18
N ASP A 172 -2.03 7.13 7.24
CA ASP A 172 -0.80 7.54 7.92
C ASP A 172 -0.16 6.35 8.66
N PRO A 173 1.15 6.35 8.96
CA PRO A 173 1.76 5.39 9.88
C PRO A 173 1.00 5.23 11.20
N ALA A 174 0.41 6.31 11.73
CA ALA A 174 -0.34 6.28 12.97
C ALA A 174 -1.55 5.32 12.92
N ALA A 175 -2.14 5.12 11.74
CA ALA A 175 -3.26 4.19 11.54
C ALA A 175 -2.84 2.70 11.59
N TYR A 176 -1.54 2.40 11.43
CA TYR A 176 -1.02 1.04 11.30
C TYR A 176 -0.24 0.55 12.54
N ARG A 177 -0.08 1.37 13.59
CA ARG A 177 0.76 1.03 14.75
C ARG A 177 0.42 -0.31 15.41
N ILE A 178 -0.86 -0.63 15.58
CA ILE A 178 -1.31 -1.88 16.21
C ILE A 178 -0.89 -3.11 15.39
N PRO A 179 -1.27 -3.24 14.09
CA PRO A 179 -0.82 -4.37 13.29
C PRO A 179 0.71 -4.42 13.14
N LEU A 180 1.39 -3.28 13.04
CA LEU A 180 2.86 -3.25 12.92
C LEU A 180 3.59 -3.63 14.20
N SER A 181 3.06 -3.30 15.38
CA SER A 181 3.60 -3.81 16.65
C SER A 181 3.43 -5.32 16.76
N LYS A 182 2.30 -5.88 16.30
CA LYS A 182 2.14 -7.33 16.21
C LYS A 182 3.14 -7.95 15.23
N LEU A 183 3.40 -7.30 14.09
CA LEU A 183 4.41 -7.75 13.14
C LEU A 183 5.82 -7.73 13.75
N ALA A 184 6.18 -6.65 14.46
CA ALA A 184 7.44 -6.55 15.19
C ALA A 184 7.57 -7.69 16.23
N HIS A 185 6.50 -7.97 16.97
CA HIS A 185 6.47 -9.08 17.94
C HIS A 185 6.71 -10.44 17.28
N LEU A 186 6.00 -10.74 16.18
CA LEU A 186 6.08 -12.03 15.50
C LEU A 186 7.44 -12.26 14.83
N THR A 187 8.08 -11.20 14.35
CA THR A 187 9.40 -11.28 13.71
C THR A 187 10.56 -11.19 14.70
N GLY A 188 10.28 -10.80 15.95
CA GLY A 188 11.29 -10.39 16.93
C GLY A 188 12.12 -9.18 16.48
N GLY A 189 11.71 -8.51 15.40
CA GLY A 189 12.44 -7.42 14.75
C GLY A 189 11.82 -6.06 15.05
N ARG A 190 12.06 -5.11 14.14
CA ARG A 190 11.50 -3.75 14.19
C ARG A 190 10.88 -3.35 12.86
N VAL A 191 9.96 -2.40 12.91
CA VAL A 191 9.30 -1.87 11.71
C VAL A 191 9.57 -0.37 11.61
N LEU A 192 9.94 0.12 10.43
CA LEU A 192 9.99 1.53 10.08
C LEU A 192 8.80 1.83 9.15
N SER A 193 7.76 2.47 9.68
CA SER A 193 6.60 2.88 8.89
C SER A 193 6.79 4.29 8.33
N LEU A 194 6.66 4.43 7.01
CA LEU A 194 6.95 5.68 6.30
C LEU A 194 5.72 6.57 6.22
N ARG A 195 5.86 7.86 6.56
CA ARG A 195 4.89 8.91 6.25
C ARG A 195 5.25 9.53 4.90
N TYR A 196 5.14 8.71 3.85
CA TYR A 196 5.46 9.15 2.50
C TYR A 196 4.47 10.23 2.02
N ARG A 197 4.91 11.09 1.10
CA ARG A 197 4.11 12.20 0.58
C ARG A 197 2.88 11.70 -0.19
N LEU A 198 1.75 12.36 0.05
CA LEU A 198 0.45 11.98 -0.50
C LEU A 198 0.08 12.82 -1.72
N ALA A 199 -0.59 12.17 -2.67
CA ALA A 199 -1.33 12.84 -3.73
C ALA A 199 -2.58 13.55 -3.15
N PRO A 200 -3.18 14.52 -3.85
CA PRO A 200 -2.74 15.12 -5.11
C PRO A 200 -1.60 16.14 -4.94
N GLN A 201 -1.26 16.53 -3.71
CA GLN A 201 -0.24 17.56 -3.46
C GLN A 201 1.15 17.14 -3.93
N ASN A 202 1.42 15.83 -3.89
CA ASN A 202 2.67 15.23 -4.33
C ASN A 202 2.34 14.00 -5.20
N PRO A 203 2.09 14.18 -6.50
CA PRO A 203 1.78 13.07 -7.39
C PRO A 203 2.98 12.14 -7.58
N PHE A 204 2.78 11.05 -8.32
CA PHE A 204 3.88 10.19 -8.75
C PHE A 204 4.97 11.05 -9.43
N PRO A 205 6.27 10.84 -9.12
CA PRO A 205 6.86 9.75 -8.32
C PRO A 205 7.21 10.09 -6.85
N ALA A 206 6.63 11.12 -6.23
CA ALA A 206 7.05 11.62 -4.92
C ALA A 206 7.11 10.55 -3.81
N ALA A 207 6.05 9.75 -3.65
CA ALA A 207 6.02 8.67 -2.66
C ALA A 207 7.08 7.58 -2.92
N LEU A 208 7.40 7.30 -4.19
CA LEU A 208 8.43 6.33 -4.56
C LEU A 208 9.83 6.86 -4.23
N LEU A 209 10.07 8.16 -4.50
CA LEU A 209 11.29 8.84 -4.08
C LEU A 209 11.46 8.76 -2.57
N ASP A 210 10.39 8.99 -1.81
CA ASP A 210 10.43 8.91 -0.35
C ASP A 210 10.81 7.49 0.13
N CYS A 211 10.23 6.47 -0.50
CA CYS A 211 10.57 5.08 -0.18
C CYS A 211 12.05 4.75 -0.49
N LEU A 212 12.60 5.28 -1.59
CA LEU A 212 14.02 5.10 -1.94
C LEU A 212 14.95 5.81 -0.94
N VAL A 213 14.66 7.05 -0.57
CA VAL A 213 15.40 7.81 0.46
C VAL A 213 15.39 7.07 1.79
N ALA A 214 14.25 6.51 2.20
CA ALA A 214 14.16 5.73 3.43
C ALA A 214 15.02 4.46 3.35
N TYR A 215 15.00 3.75 2.23
CA TYR A 215 15.84 2.58 2.01
C TYR A 215 17.34 2.89 2.09
N LEU A 216 17.79 3.98 1.44
CA LEU A 216 19.18 4.42 1.51
C LEU A 216 19.58 4.94 2.90
N ASN A 217 18.67 5.60 3.62
CA ASN A 217 18.90 5.97 5.02
C ASN A 217 19.17 4.74 5.89
N LEU A 218 18.47 3.62 5.67
CA LEU A 218 18.72 2.40 6.44
C LEU A 218 20.10 1.78 6.14
N LEU A 219 20.50 1.79 4.88
CA LEU A 219 21.78 1.22 4.43
C LEU A 219 22.97 2.10 4.80
N PHE A 220 22.83 3.41 4.60
CA PHE A 220 23.90 4.41 4.68
C PHE A 220 23.45 5.60 5.54
N PRO A 221 23.14 5.38 6.83
CA PRO A 221 22.65 6.45 7.70
C PRO A 221 23.70 7.55 7.88
N PRO A 222 23.28 8.82 8.03
CA PRO A 222 24.18 9.89 8.44
C PRO A 222 24.72 9.65 9.86
N PRO A 223 25.82 10.31 10.27
CA PRO A 223 26.46 10.10 11.58
C PRO A 223 25.55 10.34 12.80
N ASN A 224 24.51 11.16 12.65
CA ASN A 224 23.56 11.52 13.70
C ASN A 224 22.25 10.72 13.65
N ALA A 225 22.16 9.69 12.82
CA ALA A 225 20.98 8.83 12.76
C ALA A 225 20.75 8.08 14.07
N LEU A 226 19.49 7.79 14.38
CA LEU A 226 19.11 7.01 15.56
C LEU A 226 19.59 5.55 15.50
N HIS A 227 19.96 5.05 14.32
CA HIS A 227 20.31 3.66 14.07
C HIS A 227 21.64 3.54 13.33
N SER A 228 22.32 2.41 13.52
CA SER A 228 23.46 2.02 12.70
C SER A 228 23.02 1.51 11.32
N ALA A 229 23.97 1.40 10.39
CA ALA A 229 23.74 0.81 9.07
C ALA A 229 23.11 -0.58 9.21
N ILE A 230 22.02 -0.81 8.48
CA ILE A 230 21.29 -2.07 8.49
C ILE A 230 21.72 -2.87 7.26
N LEU A 231 22.15 -4.11 7.48
CA LEU A 231 22.55 -4.97 6.38
C LEU A 231 21.36 -5.24 5.44
N PRO A 232 21.56 -5.25 4.11
CA PRO A 232 20.48 -5.45 3.15
C PRO A 232 19.69 -6.74 3.37
N ASN A 233 20.40 -7.82 3.75
CA ASN A 233 19.83 -9.13 4.07
C ASN A 233 18.95 -9.16 5.34
N ASN A 234 18.87 -8.05 6.07
CA ASN A 234 17.97 -7.89 7.21
C ASN A 234 16.79 -6.96 6.89
N ILE A 235 16.73 -6.37 5.69
CA ILE A 235 15.66 -5.43 5.32
C ILE A 235 14.58 -6.17 4.53
N ILE A 236 13.33 -6.03 4.96
CA ILE A 236 12.16 -6.55 4.25
C ILE A 236 11.30 -5.36 3.81
N LEU A 237 10.93 -5.30 2.54
CA LEU A 237 9.94 -4.34 2.06
C LEU A 237 8.53 -4.90 2.27
N SER A 238 7.62 -4.09 2.79
CA SER A 238 6.26 -4.52 3.08
C SER A 238 5.25 -3.39 2.88
N GLY A 239 4.01 -3.77 2.57
CA GLY A 239 2.89 -2.83 2.51
C GLY A 239 1.58 -3.51 2.11
N ASP A 240 0.48 -2.78 2.27
CA ASP A 240 -0.87 -3.20 1.87
C ASP A 240 -1.46 -2.24 0.84
N SER A 241 -2.32 -2.76 -0.06
CA SER A 241 -2.99 -1.93 -1.06
C SER A 241 -2.00 -1.07 -1.88
N ALA A 242 -2.21 0.25 -1.93
CA ALA A 242 -1.29 1.25 -2.48
C ALA A 242 0.13 1.18 -1.90
N GLY A 243 0.29 0.86 -0.61
CA GLY A 243 1.60 0.65 0.00
C GLY A 243 2.29 -0.62 -0.49
N GLY A 244 1.53 -1.67 -0.78
CA GLY A 244 2.05 -2.86 -1.46
C GLY A 244 2.51 -2.56 -2.89
N ASN A 245 1.78 -1.69 -3.61
CA ASN A 245 2.21 -1.18 -4.90
C ASN A 245 3.51 -0.37 -4.79
N LEU A 246 3.68 0.48 -3.77
CA LEU A 246 4.93 1.19 -3.50
C LEU A 246 6.09 0.23 -3.21
N ALA A 247 5.87 -0.78 -2.37
CA ALA A 247 6.90 -1.76 -2.02
C ALA A 247 7.37 -2.56 -3.26
N LEU A 248 6.44 -2.92 -4.14
CA LEU A 248 6.76 -3.55 -5.42
C LEU A 248 7.48 -2.59 -6.37
N SER A 249 7.02 -1.35 -6.48
CA SER A 249 7.63 -0.33 -7.34
C SER A 249 9.06 -0.01 -6.92
N LEU A 250 9.32 0.11 -5.61
CA LEU A 250 10.67 0.24 -5.07
C LEU A 250 11.52 -0.99 -5.40
N SER A 251 10.98 -2.20 -5.24
CA SER A 251 11.70 -3.43 -5.59
C SER A 251 12.12 -3.46 -7.07
N LEU A 252 11.22 -3.05 -7.97
CA LEU A 252 11.51 -2.96 -9.42
C LEU A 252 12.57 -1.91 -9.73
N LEU A 253 12.51 -0.75 -9.07
CA LEU A 253 13.52 0.30 -9.19
C LEU A 253 14.90 -0.21 -8.74
N LEU A 254 15.00 -0.84 -7.57
CA LEU A 254 16.25 -1.39 -7.06
C LEU A 254 16.82 -2.48 -8.00
N LEU A 255 15.93 -3.33 -8.54
CA LEU A 255 16.31 -4.33 -9.55
C LEU A 255 16.85 -3.69 -10.83
N HIS A 256 16.22 -2.61 -11.30
CA HIS A 256 16.66 -1.87 -12.48
C HIS A 256 18.04 -1.26 -12.25
N LEU A 257 18.24 -0.52 -11.15
CA LEU A 257 19.53 0.09 -10.79
C LEU A 257 20.65 -0.95 -10.71
N ARG A 258 20.36 -2.13 -10.15
CA ARG A 258 21.31 -3.25 -10.10
C ARG A 258 21.63 -3.80 -11.50
N LYS A 259 20.61 -4.00 -12.35
CA LYS A 259 20.79 -4.54 -13.71
C LYS A 259 21.61 -3.60 -14.60
N THR A 260 21.43 -2.30 -14.44
CA THR A 260 22.17 -1.28 -15.20
C THR A 260 23.50 -0.89 -14.54
N ASN A 261 23.83 -1.50 -13.39
CA ASN A 261 25.02 -1.19 -12.60
C ASN A 261 25.14 0.32 -12.30
N THR A 262 24.01 0.96 -12.00
CA THR A 262 23.93 2.40 -11.77
C THR A 262 24.21 2.72 -10.30
N PRO A 263 25.32 3.39 -9.97
CA PRO A 263 25.55 3.87 -8.61
C PRO A 263 24.67 5.07 -8.29
N ILE A 264 24.33 5.23 -7.01
CA ILE A 264 23.72 6.45 -6.46
C ILE A 264 24.73 7.10 -5.52
N THR A 265 24.99 8.39 -5.73
CA THR A 265 25.75 9.22 -4.81
C THR A 265 24.88 9.53 -3.59
N TRP A 266 25.38 9.16 -2.42
CA TRP A 266 24.70 9.34 -1.14
C TRP A 266 25.69 9.71 -0.04
N ASN A 267 25.45 10.85 0.61
CA ASN A 267 26.36 11.48 1.56
C ASN A 267 27.79 11.63 0.99
N GLY A 268 27.88 12.05 -0.28
CA GLY A 268 29.14 12.32 -0.97
C GLY A 268 29.90 11.08 -1.48
N ASN A 269 29.36 9.87 -1.28
CA ASN A 269 29.99 8.62 -1.74
C ASN A 269 29.11 7.91 -2.77
N ALA A 270 29.70 7.32 -3.79
CA ALA A 270 28.97 6.52 -4.77
C ALA A 270 28.72 5.10 -4.26
N HIS A 271 27.45 4.68 -4.24
CA HIS A 271 27.03 3.37 -3.76
C HIS A 271 26.29 2.58 -4.84
N LEU A 272 26.70 1.33 -5.06
CA LEU A 272 25.82 0.35 -5.70
C LEU A 272 24.77 -0.07 -4.69
N VAL A 273 23.50 0.13 -5.04
CA VAL A 273 22.39 -0.11 -4.11
C VAL A 273 22.06 -1.62 -4.09
N PRO A 274 22.28 -2.32 -2.96
CA PRO A 274 21.95 -3.73 -2.85
C PRO A 274 20.44 -3.95 -2.83
N LEU A 275 20.01 -5.19 -3.05
CA LEU A 275 18.60 -5.57 -2.86
C LEU A 275 18.29 -5.84 -1.39
N PRO A 276 17.03 -5.60 -0.94
CA PRO A 276 16.56 -6.07 0.34
C PRO A 276 16.52 -7.60 0.40
N ALA A 277 16.43 -8.15 1.61
CA ALA A 277 16.28 -9.58 1.87
C ALA A 277 15.05 -10.18 1.18
N GLY A 278 13.98 -9.40 1.07
CA GLY A 278 12.76 -9.83 0.42
C GLY A 278 11.63 -8.81 0.43
N LEU A 279 10.51 -9.23 -0.13
CA LEU A 279 9.27 -8.47 -0.25
C LEU A 279 8.13 -9.30 0.39
N ALA A 280 7.40 -8.71 1.33
CA ALA A 280 6.23 -9.33 1.97
C ALA A 280 5.00 -8.44 1.75
N LEU A 281 4.09 -8.85 0.87
CA LEU A 281 2.90 -8.06 0.54
C LEU A 281 1.69 -8.57 1.29
N THR A 282 0.98 -7.66 1.95
CA THR A 282 -0.29 -7.95 2.59
C THR A 282 -1.45 -7.56 1.66
N PRO A 283 -2.39 -8.46 1.36
CA PRO A 283 -3.56 -8.10 0.58
C PRO A 283 -4.41 -7.05 1.34
N PRO A 284 -5.07 -6.13 0.63
CA PRO A 284 -5.95 -5.15 1.27
C PRO A 284 -7.16 -5.84 1.93
N GLY A 285 -7.21 -5.83 3.26
CA GLY A 285 -8.38 -6.24 4.06
C GLY A 285 -8.28 -7.64 4.69
N PRO A 286 -9.16 -7.97 5.66
CA PRO A 286 -9.20 -9.30 6.23
C PRO A 286 -9.51 -10.29 5.12
N THR A 287 -8.67 -11.32 4.99
CA THR A 287 -8.87 -12.40 4.04
C THR A 287 -10.16 -13.14 4.45
N TYR A 288 -11.30 -12.75 3.87
CA TYR A 288 -12.54 -13.54 3.93
C TYR A 288 -12.38 -14.77 3.02
N SER A 289 -11.42 -15.64 3.32
CA SER A 289 -11.25 -16.94 2.67
C SER A 289 -11.69 -18.09 3.57
N ALA A 290 -12.49 -17.81 4.60
CA ALA A 290 -13.29 -18.87 5.20
C ALA A 290 -14.36 -19.27 4.16
N PRO A 291 -14.36 -20.52 3.64
CA PRO A 291 -15.46 -20.97 2.82
C PRO A 291 -16.76 -20.84 3.63
N PRO A 292 -17.88 -20.44 3.02
CA PRO A 292 -19.15 -20.46 3.73
C PRO A 292 -19.39 -21.86 4.29
N PRO A 293 -19.98 -22.00 5.50
CA PRO A 293 -20.37 -23.31 6.00
C PRO A 293 -21.28 -23.99 4.96
N PRO A 294 -21.19 -25.32 4.79
CA PRO A 294 -21.95 -26.02 3.78
C PRO A 294 -23.45 -25.81 4.04
N HIS A 295 -24.12 -25.06 3.16
CA HIS A 295 -25.56 -24.91 3.19
C HIS A 295 -26.21 -26.27 2.87
N PRO A 296 -27.11 -26.79 3.72
CA PRO A 296 -27.86 -27.99 3.42
C PRO A 296 -29.06 -27.59 2.54
N GLN A 297 -28.83 -27.28 1.27
CA GLN A 297 -29.80 -27.44 0.18
C GLN A 297 -29.21 -26.96 -1.16
N PRO A 298 -29.49 -27.66 -2.29
CA PRO A 298 -28.94 -27.29 -3.58
C PRO A 298 -29.62 -26.01 -4.09
N GLN A 299 -28.91 -24.87 -4.02
CA GLN A 299 -29.32 -23.68 -4.75
C GLN A 299 -29.20 -23.94 -6.25
N LYS A 300 -30.33 -23.84 -6.96
CA LYS A 300 -30.37 -23.74 -8.42
C LYS A 300 -29.42 -22.62 -8.84
N GLN A 301 -28.45 -22.93 -9.69
CA GLN A 301 -27.63 -21.94 -10.39
C GLN A 301 -28.55 -20.93 -11.08
N ILE A 302 -28.52 -19.67 -10.62
CA ILE A 302 -29.11 -18.56 -11.34
C ILE A 302 -28.06 -18.12 -12.37
N THR A 303 -28.19 -18.62 -13.60
CA THR A 303 -27.59 -17.98 -14.77
C THR A 303 -28.37 -16.69 -15.04
N SER A 304 -27.74 -15.53 -14.92
CA SER A 304 -28.34 -14.26 -15.36
C SER A 304 -28.68 -14.33 -16.86
N PRO A 305 -29.88 -13.91 -17.30
CA PRO A 305 -30.14 -13.77 -18.72
C PRO A 305 -29.33 -12.59 -19.26
N HIS A 306 -28.41 -12.87 -20.19
CA HIS A 306 -27.75 -11.86 -20.99
C HIS A 306 -28.81 -10.96 -21.65
N ARG A 307 -28.76 -9.65 -21.35
CA ARG A 307 -29.44 -8.64 -22.17
C ARG A 307 -28.65 -8.50 -23.47
N PRO A 308 -29.20 -8.80 -24.66
CA PRO A 308 -28.48 -8.57 -25.90
C PRO A 308 -28.27 -7.06 -26.10
N LEU A 309 -27.04 -6.65 -26.37
CA LEU A 309 -26.73 -5.30 -26.84
C LEU A 309 -27.43 -5.06 -28.20
N PRO A 310 -27.92 -3.85 -28.50
CA PRO A 310 -28.50 -3.54 -29.80
C PRO A 310 -27.45 -3.69 -30.91
N ARG A 311 -27.81 -4.37 -31.99
CA ARG A 311 -26.97 -4.55 -33.19
C ARG A 311 -26.64 -3.18 -33.80
N ASN A 312 -25.35 -2.88 -33.88
CA ASN A 312 -24.81 -1.74 -34.61
C ASN A 312 -24.95 -2.00 -36.14
N PRO A 313 -25.45 -1.07 -37.00
CA PRO A 313 -25.70 -1.37 -38.42
C PRO A 313 -24.45 -1.32 -39.31
N HIS A 314 -23.25 -1.11 -38.76
CA HIS A 314 -22.03 -1.03 -39.57
C HIS A 314 -21.44 -2.43 -39.84
N ARG A 315 -21.76 -2.94 -41.03
CA ARG A 315 -21.18 -4.14 -41.64
C ARG A 315 -19.68 -3.87 -41.95
N PRO A 316 -18.73 -4.69 -41.48
CA PRO A 316 -17.36 -4.60 -41.97
C PRO A 316 -17.27 -5.20 -43.39
N SER A 317 -16.57 -4.51 -44.29
CA SER A 317 -16.25 -4.99 -45.63
C SER A 317 -15.44 -6.31 -45.56
N PRO A 318 -15.63 -7.25 -46.50
CA PRO A 318 -14.87 -8.49 -46.51
C PRO A 318 -13.40 -8.21 -46.85
N LEU A 319 -12.49 -8.74 -46.02
CA LEU A 319 -11.05 -8.80 -46.29
C LEU A 319 -10.78 -9.71 -47.51
N PRO A 320 -9.77 -9.40 -48.35
CA PRO A 320 -9.41 -10.23 -49.50
C PRO A 320 -8.71 -11.54 -49.07
N PRO A 321 -8.74 -12.59 -49.90
CA PRO A 321 -8.26 -13.92 -49.56
C PRO A 321 -6.74 -13.97 -49.32
N SER A 322 -6.36 -14.80 -48.37
CA SER A 322 -4.99 -15.11 -47.94
C SER A 322 -4.14 -15.71 -49.08
N GLY A 323 -3.19 -14.92 -49.57
CA GLY A 323 -2.09 -15.38 -50.42
C GLY A 323 -0.92 -15.92 -49.59
N LEU A 324 -1.06 -17.09 -48.97
CA LEU A 324 0.07 -17.86 -48.46
C LEU A 324 0.66 -18.69 -49.61
N ARG A 325 1.65 -18.13 -50.31
CA ARG A 325 2.52 -18.91 -51.20
C ARG A 325 3.56 -19.60 -50.32
N ALA A 326 3.54 -20.93 -50.34
CA ALA A 326 4.59 -21.77 -49.76
C ALA A 326 5.94 -21.49 -50.44
N HIS A 327 6.95 -21.16 -49.65
CA HIS A 327 8.36 -21.27 -50.07
C HIS A 327 8.85 -22.69 -49.74
N PRO A 328 9.40 -23.45 -50.71
CA PRO A 328 9.96 -24.75 -50.43
C PRO A 328 11.33 -24.63 -49.74
N ALA A 329 11.55 -25.50 -48.77
CA ALA A 329 12.82 -25.72 -48.10
C ALA A 329 13.88 -26.17 -49.11
N GLN A 330 15.05 -25.51 -49.12
CA GLN A 330 16.26 -26.06 -49.70
C GLN A 330 17.16 -26.59 -48.59
N ALA A 331 17.38 -27.90 -48.61
CA ALA A 331 18.39 -28.59 -47.85
C ALA A 331 19.78 -28.25 -48.41
N SER A 332 20.71 -27.82 -47.56
CA SER A 332 22.14 -27.79 -47.90
C SER A 332 22.87 -28.85 -47.08
N THR A 333 23.16 -29.97 -47.72
CA THR A 333 24.07 -31.00 -47.24
C THR A 333 25.52 -30.53 -47.29
N VAL A 334 26.24 -30.92 -46.24
CA VAL A 334 27.65 -30.74 -45.92
C VAL A 334 28.63 -31.17 -47.03
N LYS A 335 29.71 -30.41 -47.21
CA LYS A 335 31.02 -30.92 -47.66
C LYS A 335 32.15 -30.26 -46.86
N ARG A 336 32.95 -31.06 -46.14
CA ARG A 336 34.30 -30.72 -45.67
C ARG A 336 35.28 -30.84 -46.84
N PRO A 337 36.35 -30.02 -46.91
CA PRO A 337 37.55 -30.39 -47.63
C PRO A 337 38.59 -31.01 -46.69
N SER A 338 39.34 -31.92 -47.31
CA SER A 338 40.53 -32.67 -46.90
C SER A 338 41.72 -31.82 -46.48
#